data_AF-A0A6P8M6N9-F1
#
_entry.id   AF-A0A6P8M6N9-F1
#
_cell.length_a   1.000
_cell.length_b   1.000
_cell.length_c   1.000
_cell.angle_alpha   90.00
_cell.angle_beta   90.00
_cell.angle_gamma   90.00
#
_symmetry.space_group_name_H-M   'P 1'
#
loop_
_entity.id
_entity.type
_entity.pdbx_description
1 polymer ?
#
loop_
_entity_poly.entity_id
_entity_poly.type
_entity_poly.pdbx_seq_one_letter_code
_entity_poly.pdbx_strand_id
1 'polypeptide(L)'
;MVELIASPDLIAMQTEFCIYMMLRVWLFVHVHNKEETLQIDEYFRNHKWTKPFLTTEEGKEFAAPFKALRMKYLLLHDQDVKILYSDNLIPHEWLHNAYKEQWLHLLRIDANKDRGPKQMSEEEFARECFRCGRCIEKAGEHIWRWTAFHFGLDLVVCLDSTTLRIKRNHRLDTDHIKANHSKHKIILKVSLISLDEQRQIKHIQSSGMLRLSLHKNEEKQVMSLDKQLTYPLYISVNMQVVTPFVSTEKEKSADIIILSNT
;
A
#
# COMPACT_ATOMS: atom_id res chain seq x y z
N MET A 1 -11.25 12.85 -8.93
CA MET A 1 -9.94 12.50 -8.31
C MET A 1 -10.12 11.66 -7.04
N VAL A 2 -10.94 12.10 -6.06
CA VAL A 2 -11.20 11.34 -4.82
C VAL A 2 -11.64 9.91 -5.09
N GLU A 3 -12.65 9.73 -5.94
CA GLU A 3 -13.19 8.41 -6.31
C GLU A 3 -12.14 7.48 -6.92
N LEU A 4 -11.25 8.03 -7.74
CA LEU A 4 -10.14 7.27 -8.34
C LEU A 4 -9.18 6.74 -7.27
N ILE A 5 -8.78 7.57 -6.30
CA ILE A 5 -7.83 7.18 -5.24
C ILE A 5 -8.45 6.18 -4.28
N ALA A 6 -9.71 6.42 -3.91
CA ALA A 6 -10.49 5.57 -3.03
C ALA A 6 -10.85 4.22 -3.68
N SER A 7 -10.80 4.14 -5.02
CA SER A 7 -11.14 2.93 -5.75
C SER A 7 -10.26 1.75 -5.31
N PRO A 8 -10.87 0.59 -4.99
CA PRO A 8 -10.11 -0.62 -4.69
C PRO A 8 -9.44 -1.22 -5.92
N ASP A 9 -9.87 -0.82 -7.11
CA ASP A 9 -9.32 -1.27 -8.40
C ASP A 9 -8.21 -0.35 -8.93
N LEU A 10 -7.91 0.75 -8.23
CA LEU A 10 -6.75 1.57 -8.56
C LEU A 10 -5.46 0.78 -8.34
N ILE A 11 -4.63 0.75 -9.39
CA ILE A 11 -3.33 0.09 -9.38
C ILE A 11 -2.27 1.09 -8.93
N ALA A 12 -1.73 0.87 -7.74
CA ALA A 12 -0.60 1.64 -7.24
C ALA A 12 0.70 1.11 -7.85
N MET A 13 1.21 1.75 -8.91
CA MET A 13 2.51 1.38 -9.47
C MET A 13 3.61 1.66 -8.44
N GLN A 14 4.40 0.65 -8.12
CA GLN A 14 5.28 0.58 -6.95
C GLN A 14 4.54 0.53 -5.61
N THR A 15 4.05 1.65 -5.07
CA THR A 15 3.39 1.71 -3.75
C THR A 15 2.37 2.86 -3.67
N GLU A 16 1.63 2.92 -2.57
CA GLU A 16 0.76 4.05 -2.23
C GLU A 16 1.48 5.40 -2.27
N PHE A 17 2.79 5.43 -1.95
CA PHE A 17 3.58 6.66 -1.97
C PHE A 17 3.72 7.25 -3.38
N CYS A 18 3.76 6.42 -4.42
CA CYS A 18 3.74 6.93 -5.80
C CYS A 18 2.43 7.66 -6.13
N ILE A 19 1.30 7.27 -5.54
CA ILE A 19 0.04 8.00 -5.69
C ILE A 19 0.15 9.38 -5.04
N TYR A 20 0.74 9.45 -3.85
CA TYR A 20 1.04 10.74 -3.20
C TYR A 20 1.92 11.64 -4.10
N MET A 21 2.98 11.07 -4.70
CA MET A 21 3.85 11.80 -5.63
C MET A 21 3.08 12.30 -6.87
N MET A 22 2.18 11.49 -7.42
CA MET A 22 1.30 11.93 -8.52
C MET A 22 0.33 13.04 -8.08
N LEU A 23 -0.13 13.02 -6.83
CA LEU A 23 -0.97 14.08 -6.29
C LEU A 23 -0.22 15.40 -6.07
N ARG A 24 1.08 15.34 -5.76
CA ARG A 24 1.97 16.53 -5.77
C ARG A 24 1.98 17.18 -7.15
N VAL A 25 2.15 16.38 -8.21
CA VAL A 25 2.12 16.85 -9.60
C VAL A 25 0.76 17.43 -9.94
N TRP A 26 -0.31 16.70 -9.66
CA TRP A 26 -1.69 17.16 -9.88
C TRP A 26 -1.95 18.51 -9.20
N LEU A 27 -1.60 18.63 -7.92
CA LEU A 27 -1.78 19.86 -7.17
C LEU A 27 -0.98 21.02 -7.77
N PHE A 28 0.29 20.79 -8.09
CA PHE A 28 1.15 21.83 -8.65
C PHE A 28 0.58 22.43 -9.94
N VAL A 29 0.11 21.58 -10.85
CA VAL A 29 -0.51 22.00 -12.12
C VAL A 29 -1.76 22.85 -11.87
N HIS A 30 -2.60 22.47 -10.91
CA HIS A 30 -3.84 23.20 -10.61
C HIS A 30 -3.58 24.55 -9.94
N VAL A 31 -2.59 24.63 -9.05
CA VAL A 31 -2.26 25.87 -8.34
C VAL A 31 -1.55 26.89 -9.24
N HIS A 32 -0.69 26.44 -10.16
CA HIS A 32 0.11 27.35 -11.00
C HIS A 32 -0.46 27.56 -12.39
N ASN A 33 -1.46 26.78 -12.80
CA ASN A 33 -1.99 26.75 -14.17
C ASN A 33 -0.86 26.57 -15.20
N LYS A 34 0.15 25.75 -14.88
CA LYS A 34 1.33 25.46 -15.71
C LYS A 34 1.37 23.98 -16.04
N GLU A 35 1.61 23.67 -17.31
CA GLU A 35 1.83 22.30 -17.79
C GLU A 35 3.26 21.80 -17.53
N GLU A 36 4.21 22.72 -17.28
CA GLU A 36 5.61 22.37 -17.03
C GLU A 36 5.81 21.79 -15.63
N THR A 37 6.19 20.51 -15.57
CA THR A 37 6.39 19.75 -14.31
C THR A 37 7.84 19.72 -13.83
N LEU A 38 8.77 20.34 -14.55
CA LEU A 38 10.22 20.26 -14.30
C LEU A 38 10.68 20.90 -12.97
N GLN A 39 9.81 21.71 -12.33
CA GLN A 39 10.14 22.46 -11.12
C GLN A 39 9.39 22.00 -9.87
N ILE A 40 8.70 20.85 -9.91
CA ILE A 40 7.84 20.40 -8.81
C ILE A 40 8.63 20.15 -7.52
N ASP A 41 9.76 19.45 -7.62
CA ASP A 41 10.57 19.16 -6.43
C ASP A 41 11.21 20.41 -5.84
N GLU A 42 11.58 21.37 -6.68
CA GLU A 42 12.10 22.66 -6.23
C GLU A 42 10.98 23.49 -5.56
N TYR A 43 9.78 23.49 -6.14
CA TYR A 43 8.62 24.18 -5.61
C TYR A 43 8.28 23.72 -4.19
N PHE A 44 8.10 22.41 -3.99
CA PHE A 44 7.76 21.87 -2.68
C PHE A 44 8.92 22.03 -1.68
N ARG A 45 10.17 21.97 -2.13
CA ARG A 45 11.33 22.18 -1.25
C ARG A 45 11.49 23.63 -0.80
N ASN A 46 11.17 24.59 -1.67
CA ASN A 46 11.41 26.02 -1.44
C ASN A 46 10.15 26.81 -1.04
N HIS A 47 9.03 26.13 -0.75
CA HIS A 47 7.81 26.80 -0.35
C HIS A 47 8.02 27.63 0.94
N LYS A 48 7.17 28.65 1.15
CA LYS A 48 7.20 29.46 2.38
C LYS A 48 6.04 29.17 3.33
N TRP A 49 5.39 28.01 3.17
CA TRP A 49 4.24 27.63 3.99
C TRP A 49 4.65 27.39 5.45
N THR A 50 4.07 28.16 6.35
CA THR A 50 4.25 28.03 7.81
C THR A 50 3.24 27.07 8.45
N LYS A 51 2.18 26.72 7.71
CA LYS A 51 1.15 25.76 8.09
C LYS A 51 0.96 24.76 6.95
N PRO A 52 0.50 23.53 7.23
CA PRO A 52 0.24 22.54 6.21
C PRO A 52 -0.70 23.08 5.12
N PHE A 53 -0.26 23.07 3.86
CA PHE A 53 -0.98 23.74 2.77
C PHE A 53 -2.43 23.27 2.65
N LEU A 54 -2.71 21.98 2.79
CA LEU A 54 -4.06 21.41 2.64
C LEU A 54 -5.04 21.81 3.76
N THR A 55 -4.57 22.57 4.76
CA THR A 55 -5.40 23.14 5.83
C THR A 55 -5.62 24.65 5.67
N THR A 56 -5.00 25.29 4.68
CA THR A 56 -5.20 26.71 4.39
C THR A 56 -6.48 26.94 3.60
N GLU A 57 -6.94 28.19 3.53
CA GLU A 57 -8.11 28.56 2.72
C GLU A 57 -7.93 28.27 1.24
N GLU A 58 -6.69 28.40 0.73
CA GLU A 58 -6.32 28.09 -0.66
C GLU A 58 -6.21 26.58 -0.89
N GLY A 59 -5.65 25.83 0.06
CA GLY A 59 -5.37 24.40 -0.13
C GLY A 59 -6.52 23.47 0.21
N LYS A 60 -7.52 23.92 0.98
CA LYS A 60 -8.61 23.06 1.49
C LYS A 60 -9.43 22.39 0.39
N GLU A 61 -9.59 23.02 -0.77
CA GLU A 61 -10.33 22.44 -1.90
C GLU A 61 -9.62 21.21 -2.48
N PHE A 62 -8.28 21.16 -2.38
CA PHE A 62 -7.46 20.05 -2.85
C PHE A 62 -7.26 18.94 -1.80
N ALA A 63 -7.76 19.13 -0.57
CA ALA A 63 -7.51 18.21 0.55
C ALA A 63 -8.14 16.82 0.37
N ALA A 64 -9.33 16.74 -0.24
CA ALA A 64 -10.11 15.49 -0.26
C ALA A 64 -9.39 14.32 -0.97
N PRO A 65 -8.74 14.50 -2.13
CA PRO A 65 -7.91 13.47 -2.74
C PRO A 65 -6.79 12.93 -1.84
N PHE A 66 -6.09 13.81 -1.13
CA PHE A 66 -5.02 13.38 -0.21
C PHE A 66 -5.57 12.61 0.99
N LYS A 67 -6.75 13.00 1.51
CA LYS A 67 -7.43 12.24 2.58
C LYS A 67 -7.85 10.84 2.16
N ALA A 68 -8.07 10.59 0.87
CA ALA A 68 -8.42 9.28 0.34
C ALA A 68 -7.22 8.32 0.25
N LEU A 69 -5.98 8.82 0.40
CA LEU A 69 -4.78 7.97 0.48
C LEU A 69 -4.83 7.07 1.71
N ARG A 70 -4.26 5.88 1.58
CA ARG A 70 -4.08 4.97 2.72
C ARG A 70 -2.86 5.42 3.53
N MET A 71 -3.07 6.38 4.42
CA MET A 71 -2.01 7.09 5.17
C MET A 71 -0.93 6.17 5.78
N LYS A 72 -1.34 5.01 6.33
CA LYS A 72 -0.41 4.04 6.94
C LYS A 72 0.62 3.48 5.96
N TYR A 73 0.34 3.49 4.66
CA TYR A 73 1.25 3.01 3.63
C TYR A 73 2.12 4.11 3.02
N LEU A 74 1.96 5.36 3.46
CA LEU A 74 2.91 6.44 3.18
C LEU A 74 4.10 6.43 4.15
N LEU A 75 4.01 5.65 5.23
CA LEU A 75 4.96 5.62 6.35
C LEU A 75 5.87 4.39 6.34
N LEU A 76 6.09 3.79 5.17
CA LEU A 76 6.82 2.52 5.06
C LEU A 76 8.34 2.68 4.87
N HIS A 77 8.81 3.89 4.55
CA HIS A 77 10.21 4.19 4.31
C HIS A 77 10.61 5.55 4.92
N ASP A 78 11.81 5.62 5.50
CA ASP A 78 12.38 6.85 6.10
C ASP A 78 12.38 8.03 5.13
N GLN A 79 12.88 7.81 3.91
CA GLN A 79 12.94 8.83 2.88
C GLN A 79 11.57 9.37 2.48
N ASP A 80 10.55 8.51 2.39
CA ASP A 80 9.17 8.89 2.06
C ASP A 80 8.62 9.81 3.15
N VAL A 81 8.88 9.45 4.42
CA VAL A 81 8.53 10.28 5.57
C VAL A 81 9.21 11.65 5.48
N LYS A 82 10.52 11.72 5.23
CA LYS A 82 11.23 13.00 5.06
C LYS A 82 10.61 13.89 3.98
N ILE A 83 10.18 13.30 2.86
CA ILE A 83 9.47 14.03 1.80
C ILE A 83 8.13 14.57 2.32
N LEU A 84 7.31 13.76 2.99
CA LEU A 84 6.01 14.20 3.54
C LEU A 84 6.15 15.42 4.46
N TYR A 85 7.17 15.42 5.33
CA TYR A 85 7.45 16.54 6.22
C TYR A 85 8.00 17.75 5.47
N SER A 86 8.92 17.54 4.52
CA SER A 86 9.51 18.61 3.73
C SER A 86 8.49 19.33 2.86
N ASP A 87 7.51 18.60 2.32
CA ASP A 87 6.49 19.17 1.45
C ASP A 87 5.46 20.03 2.21
N ASN A 88 5.35 19.85 3.53
CA ASN A 88 4.38 20.51 4.42
C ASN A 88 2.97 20.59 3.80
N LEU A 89 2.54 19.53 3.11
CA LEU A 89 1.24 19.45 2.46
C LEU A 89 0.17 18.93 3.41
N ILE A 90 0.43 17.75 3.98
CA ILE A 90 -0.49 17.01 4.83
C ILE A 90 -0.23 17.39 6.29
N PRO A 91 -1.26 17.80 7.05
CA PRO A 91 -1.09 18.08 8.48
C PRO A 91 -0.72 16.81 9.26
N HIS A 92 0.16 16.94 10.25
CA HIS A 92 0.67 15.82 11.05
C HIS A 92 -0.44 15.03 11.76
N GLU A 93 -1.53 15.71 12.10
CA GLU A 93 -2.71 15.14 12.74
C GLU A 93 -3.35 14.05 11.87
N TRP A 94 -3.28 14.15 10.54
CA TRP A 94 -3.80 13.10 9.64
C TRP A 94 -2.95 11.83 9.68
N LEU A 95 -1.64 11.96 9.97
CA LEU A 95 -0.70 10.85 10.04
C LEU A 95 -0.64 10.21 11.44
N HIS A 96 -1.12 10.89 12.48
CA HIS A 96 -0.99 10.44 13.86
C HIS A 96 -1.55 9.02 14.09
N ASN A 97 -2.78 8.76 13.62
CA ASN A 97 -3.40 7.44 13.73
C ASN A 97 -2.62 6.36 12.96
N ALA A 98 -2.07 6.72 11.80
CA ALA A 98 -1.26 5.83 10.99
C ALA A 98 0.06 5.45 11.69
N TYR A 99 0.76 6.41 12.30
CA TYR A 99 1.95 6.12 13.12
C TYR A 99 1.63 5.22 14.30
N LYS A 100 0.57 5.54 15.04
CA LYS A 100 0.12 4.74 16.18
C LYS A 100 -0.21 3.31 15.76
N GLU A 101 -0.96 3.13 14.68
CA GLU A 101 -1.31 1.82 14.14
C GLU A 101 -0.05 1.02 13.76
N GLN A 102 0.86 1.61 12.99
CA GLN A 102 2.11 0.97 12.57
C GLN A 102 2.95 0.52 13.78
N TRP A 103 3.08 1.36 14.80
CA TRP A 103 3.79 1.03 16.03
C TRP A 103 3.14 -0.12 16.80
N LEU A 104 1.81 -0.11 16.96
CA LEU A 104 1.09 -1.15 17.69
C LEU A 104 1.17 -2.51 16.97
N HIS A 105 1.13 -2.53 15.63
CA HIS A 105 1.33 -3.76 14.86
C HIS A 105 2.72 -4.35 15.07
N LEU A 106 3.76 -3.50 15.07
CA LEU A 106 5.13 -3.92 15.37
C LEU A 106 5.21 -4.57 16.75
N LEU A 107 4.65 -3.93 17.78
CA LEU A 107 4.63 -4.47 19.15
C LEU A 107 3.88 -5.82 19.24
N ARG A 108 2.77 -5.98 18.51
CA ARG A 108 2.01 -7.25 18.51
C ARG A 108 2.77 -8.37 17.81
N ILE A 109 3.51 -8.06 16.75
CA ILE A 109 4.35 -9.04 16.05
C ILE A 109 5.53 -9.44 16.92
N ASP A 110 6.20 -8.48 17.55
CA ASP A 110 7.32 -8.72 18.46
C ASP A 110 6.89 -9.59 19.66
N ALA A 111 5.75 -9.25 20.27
CA ALA A 111 5.13 -10.06 21.32
C ALA A 111 4.52 -11.40 20.81
N ASN A 112 4.69 -11.74 19.53
CA ASN A 112 4.16 -12.95 18.89
C ASN A 112 2.63 -13.12 19.03
N LYS A 113 1.91 -12.01 19.22
CA LYS A 113 0.45 -11.91 19.35
C LYS A 113 -0.26 -11.74 18.00
N ASP A 114 0.44 -11.24 16.99
CA ASP A 114 -0.04 -11.20 15.61
C ASP A 114 0.83 -12.09 14.72
N ARG A 115 0.17 -12.99 13.97
CA ARG A 115 0.80 -13.89 13.00
C ARG A 115 0.15 -13.72 11.62
N GLY A 116 -0.39 -12.53 11.37
CA GLY A 116 -1.10 -12.15 10.17
C GLY A 116 -2.61 -12.42 10.26
N PRO A 117 -3.37 -11.81 9.33
CA PRO A 117 -4.84 -11.83 9.34
C PRO A 117 -5.39 -13.26 9.20
N LYS A 118 -6.38 -13.60 10.02
CA LYS A 118 -7.07 -14.91 9.96
C LYS A 118 -8.30 -14.86 9.05
N GLN A 119 -9.09 -13.81 9.18
CA GLN A 119 -10.34 -13.59 8.45
C GLN A 119 -10.47 -12.10 8.16
N MET A 120 -11.07 -11.81 7.00
CA MET A 120 -11.32 -10.47 6.48
C MET A 120 -12.31 -10.64 5.32
N SER A 121 -13.31 -9.76 5.24
CA SER A 121 -14.22 -9.70 4.10
C SER A 121 -13.53 -9.07 2.88
N GLU A 122 -14.12 -9.19 1.69
CA GLU A 122 -13.56 -8.54 0.50
C GLU A 122 -13.62 -7.01 0.62
N GLU A 123 -14.66 -6.47 1.24
CA GLU A 123 -14.85 -5.04 1.46
C GLU A 123 -13.84 -4.47 2.46
N GLU A 124 -13.61 -5.19 3.57
CA GLU A 124 -12.57 -4.82 4.53
C GLU A 124 -11.19 -4.87 3.89
N PHE A 125 -10.91 -5.93 3.11
CA PHE A 125 -9.64 -6.07 2.39
C PHE A 125 -9.45 -4.95 1.36
N ALA A 126 -10.49 -4.65 0.59
CA ALA A 126 -10.51 -3.59 -0.41
C ALA A 126 -10.17 -2.24 0.22
N ARG A 127 -10.64 -1.95 1.44
CA ARG A 127 -10.35 -0.71 2.17
C ARG A 127 -8.96 -0.69 2.81
N GLU A 128 -8.55 -1.78 3.43
CA GLU A 128 -7.41 -1.79 4.36
C GLU A 128 -6.08 -2.18 3.72
N CYS A 129 -6.08 -2.93 2.61
CA CYS A 129 -4.86 -3.58 2.11
C CYS A 129 -3.75 -2.61 1.68
N PHE A 130 -2.52 -3.08 1.72
CA PHE A 130 -1.40 -2.45 1.03
C PHE A 130 -1.56 -2.66 -0.48
N ARG A 131 -1.42 -1.59 -1.25
CA ARG A 131 -1.44 -1.62 -2.72
C ARG A 131 -0.04 -1.42 -3.26
N CYS A 132 0.37 -2.29 -4.16
CA CYS A 132 1.64 -2.18 -4.86
C CYS A 132 1.53 -2.81 -6.23
N GLY A 133 2.47 -2.46 -7.11
CA GLY A 133 2.42 -2.92 -8.47
C GLY A 133 3.76 -2.82 -9.17
N ARG A 134 3.85 -3.47 -10.33
CA ARG A 134 5.06 -3.51 -11.14
C ARG A 134 4.69 -3.71 -12.60
N CYS A 135 5.45 -3.07 -13.50
CA CYS A 135 5.39 -3.36 -14.93
C CYS A 135 6.56 -4.27 -15.28
N ILE A 136 6.29 -5.35 -16.02
CA ILE A 136 7.29 -6.24 -16.57
C ILE A 136 7.30 -6.02 -18.07
N GLU A 137 8.42 -5.53 -18.60
CA GLU A 137 8.51 -5.12 -20.00
C GLU A 137 8.62 -6.29 -20.97
N LYS A 138 9.22 -7.41 -20.55
CA LYS A 138 9.56 -8.53 -21.42
C LYS A 138 9.38 -9.87 -20.70
N ALA A 139 9.07 -10.90 -21.47
CA ALA A 139 9.04 -12.28 -20.99
C ALA A 139 10.41 -12.71 -20.43
N GLY A 140 10.38 -13.58 -19.43
CA GLY A 140 11.57 -14.11 -18.77
C GLY A 140 11.32 -14.41 -17.31
N GLU A 141 12.38 -14.76 -16.59
CA GLU A 141 12.34 -14.90 -15.15
C GLU A 141 12.58 -13.53 -14.49
N HIS A 142 11.66 -13.13 -13.62
CA HIS A 142 11.72 -11.89 -12.87
C HIS A 142 11.58 -12.18 -11.39
N ILE A 143 12.53 -11.71 -10.59
CA ILE A 143 12.52 -11.88 -9.14
C ILE A 143 12.69 -10.51 -8.51
N TRP A 144 11.79 -10.15 -7.60
CA TRP A 144 11.86 -8.86 -6.91
C TRP A 144 11.27 -8.89 -5.51
N ARG A 145 11.49 -7.78 -4.81
CA ARG A 145 10.86 -7.42 -3.54
C ARG A 145 10.24 -6.04 -3.70
N TRP A 146 9.07 -5.83 -3.11
CA TRP A 146 8.66 -4.47 -2.77
C TRP A 146 9.33 -4.14 -1.44
N THR A 147 10.39 -3.34 -1.50
CA THR A 147 11.17 -2.93 -0.33
C THR A 147 10.38 -1.91 0.48
N ALA A 148 9.41 -2.40 1.25
CA ALA A 148 8.62 -1.61 2.18
C ALA A 148 8.64 -2.28 3.56
N PHE A 149 8.39 -1.49 4.61
CA PHE A 149 8.25 -2.03 5.96
C PHE A 149 6.99 -2.90 6.09
N HIS A 150 7.15 -4.21 5.95
CA HIS A 150 6.10 -5.21 6.18
C HIS A 150 6.24 -5.84 7.57
N PHE A 151 6.58 -5.05 8.59
CA PHE A 151 6.75 -5.52 9.97
C PHE A 151 7.74 -6.69 10.11
N GLY A 152 8.80 -6.66 9.30
CA GLY A 152 9.83 -7.69 9.25
C GLY A 152 9.48 -8.95 8.46
N LEU A 153 8.39 -8.94 7.69
CA LEU A 153 8.07 -9.97 6.71
C LEU A 153 8.79 -9.67 5.38
N ASP A 154 9.75 -10.51 4.98
CA ASP A 154 10.42 -10.40 3.68
C ASP A 154 9.72 -11.30 2.66
N LEU A 155 8.97 -10.68 1.74
CA LEU A 155 8.27 -11.34 0.66
C LEU A 155 8.99 -11.13 -0.67
N VAL A 156 9.33 -12.24 -1.32
CA VAL A 156 9.93 -12.28 -2.65
C VAL A 156 8.87 -12.74 -3.63
N VAL A 157 8.72 -12.01 -4.73
CA VAL A 157 7.86 -12.42 -5.84
C VAL A 157 8.75 -12.94 -6.96
N CYS A 158 8.36 -14.11 -7.47
CA CYS A 158 9.00 -14.77 -8.60
C CYS A 158 7.94 -14.89 -9.69
N LEU A 159 8.25 -14.38 -10.87
CA LEU A 159 7.42 -14.52 -12.07
C LEU A 159 8.27 -15.18 -13.14
N ASP A 160 7.73 -16.20 -13.78
CA ASP A 160 8.28 -16.77 -15.00
C ASP A 160 7.19 -16.75 -16.09
N SER A 161 7.46 -17.41 -17.23
CA SER A 161 6.53 -17.43 -18.36
C SER A 161 5.20 -18.13 -18.07
N THR A 162 5.08 -18.90 -16.98
CA THR A 162 3.90 -19.75 -16.71
C THR A 162 3.31 -19.55 -15.33
N THR A 163 4.04 -19.01 -14.36
CA THR A 163 3.57 -18.89 -12.98
C THR A 163 4.01 -17.60 -12.31
N LEU A 164 3.16 -17.13 -11.39
CA LEU A 164 3.52 -16.15 -10.36
C LEU A 164 3.55 -16.87 -9.01
N ARG A 165 4.66 -16.73 -8.30
CA ARG A 165 4.93 -17.35 -7.00
C ARG A 165 5.34 -16.30 -5.98
N ILE A 166 5.01 -16.55 -4.72
CA ILE A 166 5.42 -15.72 -3.58
C ILE A 166 6.16 -16.57 -2.56
N LYS A 167 7.28 -16.06 -2.07
CA LYS A 167 8.14 -16.72 -1.09
C LYS A 167 8.33 -15.85 0.13
N ARG A 168 8.16 -16.42 1.33
CA ARG A 168 8.59 -15.78 2.57
C ARG A 168 10.07 -16.05 2.78
N ASN A 169 10.92 -15.10 2.41
CA ASN A 169 12.36 -15.22 2.63
C ASN A 169 12.70 -14.99 4.12
N HIS A 170 13.58 -15.82 4.67
CA HIS A 170 14.05 -15.68 6.04
C HIS A 170 15.54 -16.01 6.09
N ARG A 171 16.37 -14.96 6.05
CA ARG A 171 17.83 -15.03 6.19
C ARG A 171 18.21 -14.73 7.64
N LEU A 172 19.23 -15.41 8.17
CA LEU A 172 19.68 -15.20 9.55
C LEU A 172 20.51 -13.91 9.69
N ASP A 173 21.26 -13.53 8.66
CA ASP A 173 22.27 -12.45 8.70
C ASP A 173 21.76 -11.14 8.08
N THR A 174 20.72 -10.52 8.66
CA THR A 174 20.26 -9.21 8.16
C THR A 174 19.98 -8.27 9.30
N ASP A 175 20.37 -7.00 9.16
CA ASP A 175 20.24 -5.94 10.17
C ASP A 175 18.80 -5.39 10.34
N HIS A 176 17.83 -5.98 9.63
CA HIS A 176 16.43 -5.55 9.67
C HIS A 176 15.62 -6.29 10.74
N ILE A 177 14.56 -5.62 11.22
CA ILE A 177 13.50 -6.23 12.06
C ILE A 177 12.93 -7.45 11.34
N LYS A 178 12.68 -8.54 12.07
CA LYS A 178 12.17 -9.81 11.50
C LYS A 178 10.91 -10.26 12.21
N ALA A 179 9.94 -10.67 11.39
CA ALA A 179 8.79 -11.43 11.83
C ALA A 179 9.24 -12.88 12.12
N ASN A 180 9.65 -13.15 13.37
CA ASN A 180 10.40 -14.36 13.74
C ASN A 180 9.57 -15.62 13.96
N HIS A 181 8.24 -15.52 13.98
CA HIS A 181 7.35 -16.69 14.11
C HIS A 181 7.59 -17.74 13.01
N SER A 182 7.39 -19.01 13.33
CA SER A 182 7.60 -20.13 12.38
C SER A 182 6.71 -20.02 11.14
N LYS A 183 5.49 -19.52 11.30
CA LYS A 183 4.45 -19.44 10.26
C LYS A 183 3.73 -18.09 10.33
N HIS A 184 3.47 -17.48 9.17
CA HIS A 184 2.74 -16.23 9.05
C HIS A 184 1.59 -16.39 8.06
N LYS A 185 0.48 -15.68 8.28
CA LYS A 185 -0.67 -15.65 7.37
C LYS A 185 -0.66 -14.35 6.59
N ILE A 186 -1.04 -14.41 5.32
CA ILE A 186 -1.25 -13.21 4.51
C ILE A 186 -2.53 -13.41 3.71
N ILE A 187 -3.22 -12.30 3.42
CA ILE A 187 -4.30 -12.26 2.44
C ILE A 187 -3.78 -11.44 1.27
N LEU A 188 -3.97 -11.92 0.05
CA LEU A 188 -3.51 -11.22 -1.15
C LEU A 188 -4.48 -11.38 -2.31
N LYS A 189 -4.54 -10.38 -3.18
CA LYS A 189 -5.22 -10.41 -4.48
C LYS A 189 -4.23 -9.91 -5.51
N VAL A 190 -3.99 -10.70 -6.54
CA VAL A 190 -3.14 -10.33 -7.67
C VAL A 190 -3.99 -10.17 -8.91
N SER A 191 -3.72 -9.12 -9.68
CA SER A 191 -4.30 -8.90 -10.99
C SER A 191 -3.20 -8.63 -12.00
N LEU A 192 -3.20 -9.41 -13.07
CA LEU A 192 -2.29 -9.32 -14.21
C LEU A 192 -3.04 -8.69 -15.37
N ILE A 193 -2.49 -7.63 -15.94
CA ILE A 193 -3.16 -6.82 -16.95
C ILE A 193 -2.22 -6.63 -18.13
N SER A 194 -2.72 -6.99 -19.30
CA SER A 194 -2.07 -6.71 -20.57
C SER A 194 -2.82 -5.60 -21.28
N LEU A 195 -2.07 -4.65 -21.81
CA LEU A 195 -2.62 -3.55 -22.59
C LEU A 195 -2.36 -3.77 -24.09
N ASP A 196 -3.21 -3.19 -24.92
CA ASP A 196 -2.95 -3.05 -26.35
C ASP A 196 -2.05 -1.83 -26.66
N GLU A 197 -1.78 -1.59 -27.94
CA GLU A 197 -0.95 -0.48 -28.42
C GLU A 197 -1.57 0.89 -28.10
N GLN A 198 -2.90 0.95 -27.92
CA GLN A 198 -3.66 2.14 -27.54
C GLN A 198 -3.81 2.27 -26.01
N ARG A 199 -3.08 1.45 -25.23
CA ARG A 199 -3.13 1.39 -23.77
C ARG A 199 -4.50 1.03 -23.20
N GLN A 200 -5.35 0.38 -23.99
CA GLN A 200 -6.61 -0.18 -23.51
C GLN A 200 -6.38 -1.59 -22.98
N ILE A 201 -7.26 -2.03 -22.10
CA ILE A 201 -7.19 -3.34 -21.48
C ILE A 201 -7.47 -4.41 -22.55
N LYS A 202 -6.46 -5.24 -22.83
CA LYS A 202 -6.55 -6.37 -23.74
C LYS A 202 -6.94 -7.65 -23.00
N HIS A 203 -6.33 -7.90 -21.85
CA HIS A 203 -6.62 -9.07 -21.02
C HIS A 203 -6.41 -8.75 -19.55
N ILE A 204 -7.26 -9.30 -18.69
CA ILE A 204 -7.10 -9.26 -17.23
C ILE A 204 -7.20 -10.68 -16.72
N GLN A 205 -6.24 -11.06 -15.89
CA GLN A 205 -6.29 -12.28 -15.10
C GLN A 205 -6.22 -11.93 -13.62
N SER A 206 -7.12 -12.48 -12.81
CA SER A 206 -7.17 -12.23 -11.37
C SER A 206 -7.01 -13.54 -10.60
N SER A 207 -6.25 -13.51 -9.50
CA SER A 207 -6.15 -14.64 -8.59
C SER A 207 -7.40 -14.80 -7.69
N GLY A 208 -8.28 -13.80 -7.68
CA GLY A 208 -9.23 -13.62 -6.58
C GLY A 208 -8.52 -13.35 -5.25
N MET A 209 -9.27 -13.32 -4.15
CA MET A 209 -8.70 -13.16 -2.81
C MET A 209 -8.17 -14.49 -2.28
N LEU A 210 -6.85 -14.59 -2.16
CA LEU A 210 -6.14 -15.77 -1.67
C LEU A 210 -5.74 -15.58 -0.21
N ARG A 211 -5.91 -16.64 0.58
CA ARG A 211 -5.45 -16.71 1.98
C ARG A 211 -4.30 -17.68 2.06
N LEU A 212 -3.09 -17.15 2.20
CA LEU A 212 -1.88 -17.95 2.27
C LEU A 212 -1.38 -18.05 3.70
N SER A 213 -0.69 -19.14 3.98
CA SER A 213 0.14 -19.26 5.16
C SER A 213 1.50 -19.78 4.77
N LEU A 214 2.54 -19.05 5.17
CA LEU A 214 3.92 -19.22 4.74
C LEU A 214 4.82 -19.48 5.95
N HIS A 215 5.49 -20.62 5.96
CA HIS A 215 6.62 -20.90 6.83
C HIS A 215 7.85 -20.12 6.37
N LYS A 216 8.87 -20.08 7.23
CA LYS A 216 10.17 -19.51 6.86
C LYS A 216 10.71 -20.23 5.61
N ASN A 217 11.06 -19.46 4.59
CA ASN A 217 11.57 -19.93 3.29
C ASN A 217 10.58 -20.74 2.44
N GLU A 218 9.30 -20.82 2.83
CA GLU A 218 8.26 -21.46 2.01
C GLU A 218 7.90 -20.58 0.81
N GLU A 219 7.77 -21.20 -0.35
CA GLU A 219 7.27 -20.62 -1.60
C GLU A 219 5.90 -21.23 -1.95
N LYS A 220 4.98 -20.40 -2.42
CA LYS A 220 3.67 -20.81 -2.91
C LYS A 220 3.37 -20.20 -4.26
N GLN A 221 2.81 -21.00 -5.15
CA GLN A 221 2.21 -20.51 -6.38
C GLN A 221 0.93 -19.74 -6.07
N VAL A 222 0.86 -18.53 -6.60
CA VAL A 222 -0.30 -17.63 -6.52
C VAL A 222 -1.25 -17.92 -7.68
N MET A 223 -0.72 -18.06 -8.89
CA MET A 223 -1.51 -18.33 -10.09
C MET A 223 -0.64 -18.89 -11.22
N SER A 224 -1.26 -19.65 -12.13
CA SER A 224 -0.71 -19.95 -13.45
C SER A 224 -1.11 -18.85 -14.42
N LEU A 225 -0.21 -18.42 -15.29
CA LEU A 225 -0.48 -17.33 -16.24
C LEU A 225 -1.33 -17.81 -17.43
N ASP A 226 -2.32 -17.00 -17.78
CA ASP A 226 -3.11 -17.18 -18.99
C ASP A 226 -2.26 -16.98 -20.25
N LYS A 227 -2.48 -17.79 -21.29
CA LYS A 227 -1.76 -17.69 -22.57
C LYS A 227 -2.05 -16.39 -23.33
N GLN A 228 -3.15 -15.71 -23.00
CA GLN A 228 -3.59 -14.45 -23.58
C GLN A 228 -2.80 -13.24 -23.05
N LEU A 229 -2.09 -13.40 -21.93
CA LEU A 229 -1.27 -12.33 -21.37
C LEU A 229 -0.13 -11.98 -22.32
N THR A 230 0.00 -10.68 -22.59
CA THR A 230 1.08 -10.09 -23.39
C THR A 230 1.86 -9.06 -22.60
N TYR A 231 3.10 -8.85 -23.01
CA TYR A 231 4.00 -7.85 -22.44
C TYR A 231 3.86 -6.50 -23.19
N PRO A 232 4.02 -5.34 -22.53
CA PRO A 232 4.32 -5.19 -21.11
C PRO A 232 3.19 -5.67 -20.20
N LEU A 233 3.55 -6.40 -19.15
CA LEU A 233 2.63 -7.02 -18.21
C LEU A 233 2.57 -6.18 -16.94
N TYR A 234 1.40 -5.63 -16.64
CA TYR A 234 1.15 -4.88 -15.43
C TYR A 234 0.65 -5.82 -14.33
N ILE A 235 1.30 -5.76 -13.18
CA ILE A 235 1.00 -6.59 -12.02
C ILE A 235 0.51 -5.66 -10.94
N SER A 236 -0.73 -5.87 -10.49
CA SER A 236 -1.30 -5.25 -9.31
C SER A 236 -1.34 -6.27 -8.19
N VAL A 237 -0.82 -5.91 -7.02
CA VAL A 237 -0.84 -6.74 -5.82
C VAL A 237 -1.41 -5.94 -4.66
N ASN A 238 -2.54 -6.42 -4.17
CA ASN A 238 -3.15 -5.97 -2.93
C ASN A 238 -2.80 -7.01 -1.86
N MET A 239 -2.33 -6.58 -0.69
CA MET A 239 -1.96 -7.50 0.38
C MET A 239 -2.28 -6.99 1.79
N GLN A 240 -2.67 -7.90 2.66
CA GLN A 240 -2.80 -7.67 4.09
C GLN A 240 -1.87 -8.63 4.81
N VAL A 241 -0.88 -8.07 5.53
CA VAL A 241 0.15 -8.83 6.24
C VAL A 241 -0.03 -8.78 7.76
N VAL A 242 -0.82 -7.86 8.28
CA VAL A 242 -1.12 -7.76 9.73
C VAL A 242 -2.61 -7.91 9.99
N THR A 243 -2.99 -8.35 11.19
CA THR A 243 -4.39 -8.39 11.58
C THR A 243 -4.85 -6.96 11.87
N PRO A 244 -5.83 -6.40 11.14
CA PRO A 244 -6.32 -5.04 11.42
C PRO A 244 -6.77 -4.90 12.87
N PHE A 245 -6.65 -3.70 13.40
CA PHE A 245 -7.34 -3.37 14.63
C PHE A 245 -8.84 -3.32 14.33
N VAL A 246 -9.65 -3.96 15.16
CA VAL A 246 -11.10 -3.83 15.06
C VAL A 246 -11.41 -2.34 15.25
N SER A 247 -12.12 -1.75 14.29
CA SER A 247 -12.60 -0.37 14.43
C SER A 247 -13.48 -0.29 15.68
N THR A 248 -12.97 0.39 16.70
CA THR A 248 -13.54 0.52 18.06
C THR A 248 -14.88 1.26 18.10
N GLU A 249 -15.45 1.61 16.96
CA GLU A 249 -16.77 2.25 16.87
C GLU A 249 -17.90 1.34 17.35
N LYS A 250 -17.75 0.00 17.27
CA LYS A 250 -18.72 -0.95 17.86
C LYS A 250 -18.51 -1.22 19.36
N GLU A 251 -17.31 -0.98 19.90
CA GLU A 251 -17.05 -1.16 21.33
C GLU A 251 -17.57 0.04 22.14
N LYS A 252 -17.48 1.26 21.60
CA LYS A 252 -18.08 2.45 22.25
C LYS A 252 -19.60 2.34 22.44
N SER A 253 -20.33 1.66 21.56
CA SER A 253 -21.76 1.41 21.75
C SER A 253 -22.07 0.37 22.82
N ALA A 254 -21.15 -0.56 23.11
CA ALA A 254 -21.35 -1.58 24.14
C ALA A 254 -21.07 -1.02 25.54
N ASP A 255 -20.03 -0.20 25.68
CA ASP A 255 -19.64 0.37 26.98
C ASP A 255 -20.61 1.46 27.48
N ILE A 256 -21.31 2.16 26.57
CA ILE A 256 -22.34 3.15 26.95
C ILE A 256 -23.60 2.47 27.53
N ILE A 257 -23.94 1.26 27.08
CA ILE A 257 -25.12 0.52 27.58
C ILE A 257 -24.86 -0.05 28.98
N ILE A 258 -23.60 -0.35 29.31
CA ILE A 258 -23.23 -0.90 30.63
C ILE A 258 -23.21 0.20 31.70
N LEU A 259 -22.84 1.44 31.34
CA LEU A 259 -22.81 2.58 32.26
C LEU A 259 -24.18 3.24 32.50
N SER A 260 -25.21 2.90 31.73
CA SER A 260 -26.57 3.40 31.96
C SER A 260 -27.43 2.51 32.86
N ASN A 261 -26.89 1.36 33.32
CA ASN A 261 -27.61 0.37 34.15
C ASN A 261 -26.99 0.18 35.54
N THR A 262 -26.25 1.17 36.04
CA THR A 262 -25.77 1.27 37.43
C THR A 262 -26.10 2.63 37.99
#